data_AF-A0A5B0MKL6-F1
#
_entry.id   AF-A0A5B0MKL6-F1
#
_cell.length_a   1.000
_cell.length_b   1.000
_cell.length_c   1.000
_cell.angle_alpha   90.00
_cell.angle_beta   90.00
_cell.angle_gamma   90.00
#
_symmetry.space_group_name_H-M   'P 1'
#
loop_
_entity.id
_entity.type
_entity.pdbx_description
1 polymer ?
#
loop_
_entity_poly.entity_id
_entity_poly.type
_entity_poly.pdbx_seq_one_letter_code
_entity_poly.pdbx_strand_id
1 'polypeptide(L)'
;MALSVIAQVNPDSNSNSNQPQKIQPPLMTTPESNKTDTEISKTLNQNTSQNTESTMEKINSTILKMALEAIPKLTADNYTLWKNLVNNMLDIQNLREALTSENGTLTDTQDVQLRTIITSKIDSSIHPNFITHENAKKAREIWKSITSYFASTQPANRA
;
A
#
# COMPACT_ATOMS: atom_id res chain seq x y z
N MET A 1 -29.20 -13.76 56.26
CA MET A 1 -29.01 -15.00 55.48
C MET A 1 -27.66 -14.85 54.77
N ALA A 2 -26.55 -15.28 55.37
CA ALA A 2 -26.04 -16.65 55.48
C ALA A 2 -25.60 -17.27 54.14
N LEU A 3 -24.27 -17.42 54.01
CA LEU A 3 -23.48 -18.49 53.38
C LEU A 3 -23.50 -18.62 51.84
N SER A 4 -22.39 -18.28 51.16
CA SER A 4 -21.28 -19.17 50.71
C SER A 4 -21.53 -19.69 49.27
N VAL A 5 -20.57 -19.75 48.34
CA VAL A 5 -19.60 -20.85 48.20
C VAL A 5 -18.70 -20.60 46.95
N ILE A 6 -17.39 -20.45 47.23
CA ILE A 6 -16.13 -20.86 46.56
C ILE A 6 -15.85 -20.71 45.04
N ALA A 7 -14.68 -20.11 44.81
CA ALA A 7 -13.82 -20.23 43.63
C ALA A 7 -13.09 -21.58 43.59
N GLN A 8 -12.81 -22.09 42.39
CA GLN A 8 -11.90 -23.20 42.16
C GLN A 8 -10.78 -22.76 41.21
N VAL A 9 -9.58 -22.60 41.78
CA VAL A 9 -8.29 -22.54 41.09
C VAL A 9 -7.72 -23.95 41.13
N ASN A 10 -7.17 -24.46 40.02
CA ASN A 10 -6.30 -25.62 40.06
C ASN A 10 -5.09 -25.42 39.12
N PRO A 11 -3.86 -25.37 39.64
CA PRO A 11 -2.63 -25.28 38.86
C PRO A 11 -1.89 -26.63 38.86
N ASP A 12 -1.93 -27.36 37.75
CA ASP A 12 -1.04 -28.52 37.58
C ASP A 12 0.26 -28.10 36.90
N SER A 13 1.29 -28.07 37.74
CA SER A 13 2.69 -27.93 37.40
C SER A 13 3.22 -29.26 36.89
N ASN A 14 3.81 -29.30 35.70
CA ASN A 14 4.77 -30.34 35.36
C ASN A 14 6.02 -29.70 34.75
N SER A 15 6.99 -29.44 35.62
CA SER A 15 8.34 -29.04 35.26
C SER A 15 9.19 -30.31 35.22
N ASN A 16 9.52 -30.80 34.02
CA ASN A 16 10.56 -31.81 33.87
C ASN A 16 11.87 -31.13 33.46
N SER A 17 12.71 -30.95 34.47
CA SER A 17 14.11 -30.54 34.36
C SER A 17 14.93 -31.72 33.83
N ASN A 18 15.69 -31.52 32.76
CA ASN A 18 16.93 -32.25 32.51
C ASN A 18 17.86 -31.43 31.61
N GLN A 19 18.91 -30.90 32.20
CA GLN A 19 20.08 -30.33 31.54
C GLN A 19 21.27 -31.33 31.64
N PRO A 20 22.42 -31.11 30.97
CA PRO A 20 22.88 -31.91 29.84
C PRO A 20 24.07 -32.83 30.17
N GLN A 21 24.25 -33.90 29.40
CA GLN A 21 25.50 -34.66 29.39
C GLN A 21 26.37 -34.30 28.19
N LYS A 22 27.63 -33.94 28.45
CA LYS A 22 28.67 -33.58 27.48
C LYS A 22 29.84 -34.55 27.63
N ILE A 23 30.04 -35.51 26.71
CA ILE A 23 31.34 -36.18 26.53
C ILE A 23 31.57 -36.58 25.05
N GLN A 24 32.53 -35.85 24.44
CA GLN A 24 33.54 -36.10 23.38
C GLN A 24 33.35 -37.09 22.19
N PRO A 25 33.88 -36.75 20.98
CA PRO A 25 33.62 -37.46 19.71
C PRO A 25 34.74 -38.45 19.30
N PRO A 26 34.47 -39.38 18.36
CA PRO A 26 35.53 -40.04 17.60
C PRO A 26 35.47 -39.79 16.08
N LEU A 27 36.61 -39.32 15.58
CA LEU A 27 37.39 -39.74 14.41
C LEU A 27 36.77 -39.79 12.99
N MET A 28 37.40 -39.00 12.11
CA MET A 28 37.25 -38.99 10.65
C MET A 28 37.56 -40.35 10.00
N THR A 29 36.70 -40.76 9.07
CA THR A 29 37.07 -41.53 7.87
C THR A 29 36.13 -41.18 6.70
N THR A 30 36.70 -40.72 5.59
CA THR A 30 36.16 -40.82 4.21
C THR A 30 37.36 -40.91 3.27
N PRO A 31 37.23 -41.37 2.01
CA PRO A 31 36.03 -41.87 1.31
C PRO A 31 36.23 -43.27 0.68
N GLU A 32 35.14 -44.00 0.44
CA GLU A 32 35.15 -45.10 -0.52
C GLU A 32 34.09 -44.86 -1.61
N SER A 33 34.53 -45.01 -2.85
CA SER A 33 33.83 -44.73 -4.10
C SER A 33 32.94 -45.90 -4.49
N ASN A 34 31.66 -45.62 -4.80
CA ASN A 34 30.91 -46.44 -5.74
C ASN A 34 30.08 -45.57 -6.70
N LYS A 35 30.49 -45.60 -7.98
CA LYS A 35 29.65 -45.24 -9.12
C LYS A 35 28.60 -46.34 -9.32
N THR A 36 27.36 -45.94 -9.55
CA THR A 36 26.48 -46.58 -10.53
C THR A 36 25.43 -45.57 -10.98
N ASP A 37 25.36 -45.41 -12.29
CA ASP A 37 24.46 -44.52 -13.02
C ASP A 37 22.98 -44.90 -12.84
N THR A 38 22.13 -43.90 -12.60
CA THR A 38 20.74 -43.89 -13.07
C THR A 38 20.31 -42.45 -13.29
N GLU A 39 20.25 -42.09 -14.56
CA GLU A 39 19.65 -40.91 -15.15
C GLU A 39 18.18 -40.75 -14.74
N ILE A 40 17.71 -39.51 -14.53
CA ILE A 40 16.41 -38.94 -14.95
C ILE A 40 16.22 -37.54 -14.30
N SER A 41 16.33 -36.53 -15.17
CA SER A 41 15.74 -35.17 -15.12
C SER A 41 15.84 -34.32 -13.83
N LYS A 42 16.84 -33.43 -13.81
CA LYS A 42 16.72 -32.08 -13.20
C LYS A 42 17.23 -31.01 -14.15
N THR A 43 16.52 -30.81 -15.27
CA THR A 43 16.50 -29.49 -15.92
C THR A 43 15.23 -28.79 -15.45
N LEU A 44 15.29 -28.25 -14.23
CA LEU A 44 14.25 -27.35 -13.76
C LEU A 44 14.39 -26.04 -14.52
N ASN A 45 13.44 -25.86 -15.44
CA ASN A 45 13.08 -24.65 -16.16
C ASN A 45 13.32 -23.38 -15.31
N GLN A 46 14.40 -22.66 -15.59
CA GLN A 46 14.61 -21.30 -15.12
C GLN A 46 14.69 -20.42 -16.38
N ASN A 47 13.71 -19.51 -16.54
CA ASN A 47 13.80 -18.21 -17.23
C ASN A 47 12.52 -17.70 -17.94
N THR A 48 11.33 -18.26 -17.69
CA THR A 48 10.11 -17.71 -18.32
C THR A 48 9.21 -16.86 -17.40
N SER A 49 9.31 -17.00 -16.06
CA SER A 49 8.43 -16.25 -15.14
C SER A 49 8.88 -14.82 -14.82
N GLN A 50 10.19 -14.53 -14.82
CA GLN A 50 10.68 -13.19 -14.42
C GLN A 50 10.51 -12.11 -15.52
N ASN A 51 10.40 -12.52 -16.79
CA ASN A 51 10.36 -11.56 -17.90
C ASN A 51 8.98 -10.90 -18.05
N THR A 52 7.90 -11.68 -17.91
CA THR A 52 6.52 -11.20 -18.05
C THR A 52 6.11 -10.24 -16.92
N GLU A 53 6.49 -10.55 -15.67
CA GLU A 53 6.26 -9.68 -14.50
C GLU A 53 6.97 -8.34 -14.69
N SER A 54 8.26 -8.36 -15.08
CA SER A 54 9.02 -7.14 -15.36
C SER A 54 8.44 -6.31 -16.52
N THR A 55 7.76 -6.95 -17.49
CA THR A 55 7.18 -6.28 -18.64
C THR A 55 5.89 -5.54 -18.24
N MET A 56 5.01 -6.17 -17.47
CA MET A 56 3.79 -5.53 -17.00
C MET A 56 4.08 -4.41 -16.00
N GLU A 57 5.08 -4.57 -15.13
CA GLU A 57 5.52 -3.49 -14.22
C GLU A 57 6.02 -2.25 -14.99
N LYS A 58 6.78 -2.45 -16.07
CA LYS A 58 7.22 -1.37 -16.96
C LYS A 58 6.06 -0.69 -17.66
N ILE A 59 5.09 -1.48 -18.15
CA ILE A 59 3.88 -0.96 -18.78
C ILE A 59 3.09 -0.13 -17.76
N ASN A 60 2.85 -0.63 -16.56
CA ASN A 60 2.13 0.07 -15.50
C ASN A 60 2.83 1.38 -15.12
N SER A 61 4.15 1.37 -14.98
CA SER A 61 4.94 2.57 -14.68
C SER A 61 4.86 3.60 -15.82
N THR A 62 4.87 3.14 -17.07
CA THR A 62 4.73 4.00 -18.25
C THR A 62 3.35 4.63 -18.32
N ILE A 63 2.29 3.83 -18.11
CA ILE A 63 0.90 4.31 -18.08
C ILE A 63 0.70 5.31 -16.94
N LEU A 64 1.25 5.04 -15.74
CA LEU A 64 1.17 5.96 -14.60
C LEU A 64 1.87 7.28 -14.92
N LYS A 65 3.07 7.25 -15.51
CA LYS A 65 3.78 8.45 -15.95
C LYS A 65 2.93 9.26 -16.94
N MET A 66 2.37 8.61 -17.95
CA MET A 66 1.50 9.27 -18.93
C MET A 66 0.26 9.89 -18.28
N ALA A 67 -0.36 9.21 -17.32
CA ALA A 67 -1.52 9.74 -16.59
C ALA A 67 -1.15 10.99 -15.77
N LEU A 68 0.01 10.99 -15.11
CA LEU A 68 0.51 12.13 -14.35
C LEU A 68 0.84 13.35 -15.24
N GLU A 69 1.41 13.11 -16.41
CA GLU A 69 1.71 14.15 -17.41
C GLU A 69 0.44 14.74 -18.01
N ALA A 70 -0.57 13.92 -18.27
CA ALA A 70 -1.83 14.34 -18.88
C ALA A 70 -2.69 15.23 -17.97
N ILE A 71 -2.57 15.13 -16.64
CA ILE A 71 -3.36 15.97 -15.71
C ILE A 71 -2.99 17.46 -15.91
N PRO A 72 -3.94 18.32 -16.32
CA PRO A 72 -3.68 19.75 -16.49
C PRO A 72 -3.53 20.45 -15.14
N LYS A 73 -3.11 21.72 -15.16
CA LYS A 73 -3.31 22.61 -14.01
C LYS A 73 -4.81 22.84 -13.80
N LEU A 74 -5.29 22.66 -12.57
CA LEU A 74 -6.66 22.92 -12.15
C LEU A 74 -6.93 24.41 -12.24
N THR A 75 -7.98 24.77 -12.95
CA THR A 75 -8.52 26.13 -13.07
C THR A 75 -10.01 26.11 -12.76
N ALA A 76 -10.67 27.27 -12.75
CA ALA A 76 -12.12 27.34 -12.55
C ALA A 76 -12.92 26.59 -13.65
N ASP A 77 -12.37 26.50 -14.87
CA ASP A 77 -13.12 26.06 -16.05
C ASP A 77 -12.90 24.60 -16.43
N ASN A 78 -11.91 23.92 -15.81
CA ASN A 78 -11.51 22.58 -16.23
C ASN A 78 -11.70 21.49 -15.16
N TYR A 79 -12.40 21.77 -14.06
CA TYR A 79 -12.54 20.85 -12.93
C TYR A 79 -13.01 19.45 -13.31
N THR A 80 -14.04 19.31 -14.16
CA THR A 80 -14.55 18.00 -14.57
C THR A 80 -13.47 17.17 -15.28
N LEU A 81 -12.73 17.78 -16.21
CA LEU A 81 -11.63 17.12 -16.91
C LEU A 81 -10.49 16.77 -15.94
N TRP A 82 -10.08 17.73 -15.11
CA TRP A 82 -9.04 17.54 -14.11
C TRP A 82 -9.37 16.38 -13.17
N LYS A 83 -10.59 16.35 -12.62
CA LYS A 83 -11.07 15.31 -11.70
C LYS A 83 -11.05 13.94 -12.35
N ASN A 84 -11.51 13.82 -13.60
CA ASN A 84 -11.50 12.56 -14.32
C ASN A 84 -10.08 12.03 -14.54
N LEU A 85 -9.13 12.89 -14.90
CA LEU A 85 -7.74 12.48 -15.10
C LEU A 85 -7.04 12.10 -13.78
N VAL A 86 -7.33 12.81 -12.69
CA VAL A 86 -6.85 12.42 -11.35
C VAL A 86 -7.44 11.08 -10.92
N ASN A 87 -8.75 10.86 -11.14
CA ASN A 87 -9.38 9.57 -10.84
C ASN A 87 -8.74 8.42 -11.64
N ASN A 88 -8.48 8.61 -12.94
CA ASN A 88 -7.80 7.60 -13.75
C ASN A 88 -6.40 7.27 -13.20
N MET A 89 -5.64 8.28 -12.79
CA MET A 89 -4.33 8.10 -12.15
C MET A 89 -4.43 7.35 -10.82
N LEU A 90 -5.47 7.59 -10.04
CA LEU A 90 -5.74 6.86 -8.79
C LEU A 90 -6.15 5.42 -9.05
N ASP A 91 -6.95 5.16 -10.09
CA ASP A 91 -7.40 3.82 -10.47
C ASP A 91 -6.21 2.94 -10.88
N ILE A 92 -5.22 3.50 -11.59
CA ILE A 92 -3.95 2.82 -11.92
C ILE A 92 -3.18 2.39 -10.65
N GLN A 93 -3.30 3.17 -9.57
CA GLN A 93 -2.62 2.92 -8.30
C GLN A 93 -3.49 2.18 -7.27
N ASN A 94 -4.75 1.89 -7.59
CA ASN A 94 -5.76 1.37 -6.65
C ASN A 94 -5.97 2.27 -5.40
N LEU A 95 -5.86 3.59 -5.56
CA LEU A 95 -5.96 4.58 -4.47
C LEU A 95 -7.24 5.41 -4.49
N ARG A 96 -8.17 5.15 -5.40
CA ARG A 96 -9.39 5.95 -5.57
C ARG A 96 -10.25 5.92 -4.31
N GLU A 97 -10.68 4.74 -3.88
CA GLU A 97 -11.50 4.59 -2.66
C GLU A 97 -10.79 5.15 -1.41
N ALA A 98 -9.48 4.90 -1.31
CA ALA A 98 -8.67 5.39 -0.20
C ALA A 98 -8.67 6.93 -0.09
N LEU A 99 -8.64 7.64 -1.22
CA LEU A 99 -8.68 9.10 -1.24
C LEU A 99 -10.11 9.65 -1.15
N THR A 100 -11.06 9.09 -1.92
CA THR A 100 -12.34 9.75 -2.21
C THR A 100 -13.47 9.35 -1.28
N SER A 101 -13.41 8.18 -0.66
CA SER A 101 -14.52 7.65 0.14
C SER A 101 -14.51 8.28 1.53
N GLU A 102 -15.68 8.41 2.15
CA GLU A 102 -15.86 9.06 3.45
C GLU A 102 -14.95 8.45 4.54
N ASN A 103 -14.84 7.12 4.51
CA ASN A 103 -14.02 6.32 5.42
C ASN A 103 -12.70 5.83 4.80
N GLY A 104 -12.28 6.41 3.67
CA GLY A 104 -11.02 6.08 3.02
C GLY A 104 -9.81 6.37 3.93
N THR A 105 -8.78 5.54 3.86
CA THR A 105 -7.56 5.67 4.66
C THR A 105 -6.34 5.61 3.75
N LEU A 106 -5.39 6.51 3.96
CA LEU A 106 -4.09 6.53 3.28
C LEU A 106 -2.99 6.17 4.29
N THR A 107 -1.97 5.47 3.84
CA THR A 107 -0.70 5.40 4.58
C THR A 107 0.01 6.76 4.54
N ASP A 108 0.94 7.00 5.45
CA ASP A 108 1.71 8.26 5.48
C ASP A 108 2.41 8.53 4.13
N THR A 109 3.00 7.49 3.53
CA THR A 109 3.64 7.59 2.21
C THR A 109 2.64 7.96 1.12
N GLN A 110 1.46 7.32 1.10
CA GLN A 110 0.41 7.62 0.13
C GLN A 110 -0.11 9.05 0.30
N ASP A 111 -0.29 9.51 1.54
CA ASP A 111 -0.70 10.89 1.82
C ASP A 111 0.32 11.89 1.26
N VAL A 112 1.61 11.69 1.54
CA VAL A 112 2.68 12.56 1.02
C VAL A 112 2.71 12.57 -0.51
N GLN A 113 2.62 11.41 -1.15
CA GLN A 113 2.66 11.29 -2.60
C GLN A 113 1.44 11.96 -3.26
N LEU A 114 0.23 11.64 -2.81
CA LEU A 114 -1.00 12.21 -3.37
C LEU A 114 -1.10 13.71 -3.10
N ARG A 115 -0.73 14.17 -1.91
CA ARG A 115 -0.63 15.60 -1.61
C ARG A 115 0.30 16.30 -2.59
N THR A 116 1.49 15.75 -2.83
CA THR A 116 2.48 16.34 -3.75
C THR A 116 1.92 16.44 -5.16
N ILE A 117 1.31 15.36 -5.67
CA ILE A 117 0.70 15.34 -7.00
C ILE A 117 -0.43 16.36 -7.09
N ILE A 118 -1.42 16.30 -6.19
CA ILE A 118 -2.61 17.17 -6.21
C ILE A 118 -2.19 18.65 -6.13
N THR A 119 -1.38 19.03 -5.13
CA THR A 119 -0.97 20.43 -4.94
C THR A 119 -0.15 20.96 -6.12
N SER A 120 0.73 20.14 -6.71
CA SER A 120 1.49 20.52 -7.91
C SER A 120 0.62 20.81 -9.12
N LYS A 121 -0.60 20.26 -9.16
CA LYS A 121 -1.55 20.44 -10.26
C LYS A 121 -2.59 21.52 -9.99
N ILE A 122 -2.48 22.31 -8.91
CA ILE A 122 -3.35 23.47 -8.68
C ILE A 122 -2.70 24.72 -9.30
N ASP A 123 -3.52 25.55 -9.96
CA ASP A 123 -3.07 26.88 -10.37
C ASP A 123 -2.88 27.78 -9.14
N SER A 124 -1.75 28.48 -9.07
CA SER A 124 -1.39 29.28 -7.89
C SER A 124 -2.41 30.37 -7.57
N SER A 125 -3.12 30.90 -8.58
CA SER A 125 -4.13 31.95 -8.40
C SER A 125 -5.34 31.48 -7.59
N ILE A 126 -5.66 30.18 -7.64
CA ILE A 126 -6.80 29.58 -6.92
C ILE A 126 -6.36 28.70 -5.74
N HIS A 127 -5.06 28.53 -5.51
CA HIS A 127 -4.51 27.72 -4.42
C HIS A 127 -5.07 28.08 -3.03
N PRO A 128 -5.22 29.37 -2.64
CA PRO A 128 -5.77 29.74 -1.33
C PRO A 128 -7.22 29.30 -1.11
N ASN A 129 -7.97 28.98 -2.17
CA ASN A 129 -9.36 28.54 -2.05
C ASN A 129 -9.50 27.11 -1.51
N PHE A 130 -8.43 26.31 -1.62
CA PHE A 130 -8.47 24.88 -1.31
C PHE A 130 -7.53 24.47 -0.18
N ILE A 131 -6.42 25.19 -0.02
CA ILE A 131 -5.33 24.81 0.88
C ILE A 131 -5.21 25.84 1.99
N THR A 132 -5.44 25.38 3.22
CA THR A 132 -5.35 26.14 4.45
C THR A 132 -4.24 25.55 5.34
N HIS A 133 -3.86 26.26 6.41
CA HIS A 133 -2.90 25.74 7.38
C HIS A 133 -3.36 24.44 8.07
N GLU A 134 -4.68 24.19 8.11
CA GLU A 134 -5.29 23.01 8.75
C GLU A 134 -5.20 21.76 7.87
N ASN A 135 -5.42 21.92 6.55
CA ASN A 135 -5.50 20.80 5.62
C ASN A 135 -4.24 20.60 4.76
N ALA A 136 -3.29 21.54 4.78
CA ALA A 136 -2.12 21.56 3.89
C ALA A 136 -1.24 20.30 3.96
N LYS A 137 -1.39 19.47 4.99
CA LYS A 137 -0.63 18.23 5.19
C LYS A 137 -1.46 16.96 5.01
N LYS A 138 -2.69 17.05 4.50
CA LYS A 138 -3.64 15.92 4.43
C LYS A 138 -4.28 15.84 3.05
N ALA A 139 -3.87 14.87 2.25
CA ALA A 139 -4.32 14.72 0.86
C ALA A 139 -5.85 14.58 0.75
N ARG A 140 -6.46 13.83 1.66
CA ARG A 140 -7.93 13.64 1.70
C ARG A 140 -8.68 14.94 1.97
N GLU A 141 -8.18 15.77 2.89
CA GLU A 141 -8.83 17.05 3.21
C GLU A 141 -8.68 18.06 2.07
N ILE A 142 -7.54 18.08 1.38
CA ILE A 142 -7.33 18.89 0.17
C ILE A 142 -8.28 18.44 -0.94
N TRP A 143 -8.38 17.13 -1.20
CA TRP A 143 -9.33 16.57 -2.17
C TRP A 143 -10.77 16.95 -1.84
N LYS A 144 -11.18 16.81 -0.58
CA LYS A 144 -12.51 17.21 -0.11
C LYS A 144 -12.75 18.71 -0.33
N SER A 145 -11.78 19.56 0.01
CA SER A 145 -11.90 21.01 -0.19
C SER A 145 -12.09 21.38 -1.66
N ILE A 146 -11.29 20.80 -2.57
CA ILE A 146 -11.44 21.00 -4.02
C ILE A 146 -12.83 20.58 -4.48
N THR A 147 -13.25 19.36 -4.14
CA THR A 147 -14.52 18.82 -4.63
C THR A 147 -15.73 19.56 -4.07
N SER A 148 -15.69 19.98 -2.80
CA SER A 148 -16.73 20.81 -2.16
C SER A 148 -16.80 22.21 -2.76
N TYR A 149 -15.66 22.86 -3.01
CA TYR A 149 -15.62 24.17 -3.67
C TYR A 149 -16.34 24.11 -5.01
N PHE A 150 -15.94 23.19 -5.89
CA PHE A 150 -16.55 23.12 -7.22
C PHE A 150 -18.02 22.70 -7.19
N ALA A 151 -18.42 21.84 -6.25
CA ALA A 151 -19.84 21.56 -6.02
C ALA A 151 -20.63 22.82 -5.61
N SER A 152 -20.10 23.64 -4.70
CA SER A 152 -20.75 24.88 -4.24
C SER A 152 -20.81 25.97 -5.33
N THR A 153 -19.85 26.00 -6.24
CA THR A 153 -19.80 27.00 -7.31
C THR A 153 -20.73 26.71 -8.48
N GLN A 154 -21.37 25.53 -8.55
CA GLN A 154 -22.30 25.23 -9.62
C GLN A 154 -23.54 26.13 -9.55
N PRO A 155 -24.03 26.69 -10.68
CA PRO A 155 -25.18 27.58 -10.68
C PRO A 155 -26.43 27.00 -9.99
N ALA A 156 -26.67 25.70 -10.12
CA ALA A 156 -27.79 25.01 -9.47
C ALA A 156 -27.70 24.97 -7.93
N ASN A 157 -26.51 25.19 -7.37
CA ASN A 157 -26.24 25.17 -5.93
C ASN A 157 -26.02 26.59 -5.36
N ARG A 158 -26.07 27.64 -6.21
CA ARG A 158 -26.07 29.04 -5.77
C ARG A 158 -27.51 29.42 -5.46
N ALA A 159 -27.91 29.28 -4.19
CA ALA A 159 -29.21 29.73 -3.68
C ALA A 159 -29.29 31.27 -3.62
#